data_AF-A0A7Y5IIB9-F1
#
_entry.id   AF-A0A7Y5IIB9-F1
#
_cell.length_a   1.000
_cell.length_b   1.000
_cell.length_c   1.000
_cell.angle_alpha   90.00
_cell.angle_beta   90.00
_cell.angle_gamma   90.00
#
_symmetry.space_group_name_H-M   'P 1'
#
loop_
_entity.id
_entity.type
_entity.pdbx_description
1 polymer ?
#
loop_
_entity_poly.entity_id
_entity_poly.type
_entity_poly.pdbx_seq_one_letter_code
_entity_poly.pdbx_strand_id
1 'polypeptide(L)'
;MTAHEEVIHDGTFRSLSDRQQSELIGRYCAPVMERLSHITERSDAVRAIDAACAEFDAQCHSMLVRQAVRRRMDALLIERWGDA
;
A
#
# COMPACT_ATOMS: atom_id res chain seq x y z
N MET A 1 -19.34 12.93 -12.01
CA MET A 1 -19.42 11.59 -11.40
C MET A 1 -18.38 11.56 -10.31
N THR A 2 -18.78 11.87 -9.08
CA THR A 2 -17.93 11.74 -7.89
C THR A 2 -17.64 10.25 -7.72
N ALA A 3 -16.39 9.85 -7.92
CA ALA A 3 -15.96 8.51 -7.54
C ALA A 3 -16.35 8.35 -6.07
N HIS A 4 -17.25 7.40 -5.79
CA HIS A 4 -17.45 6.94 -4.43
C HIS A 4 -16.11 6.33 -4.02
N GLU A 5 -15.25 7.14 -3.39
CA GLU A 5 -14.13 6.65 -2.61
C GLU A 5 -14.74 5.77 -1.53
N GLU A 6 -14.81 4.46 -1.82
CA GLU A 6 -15.24 3.45 -0.88
C GLU A 6 -14.26 3.49 0.29
N VAL A 7 -14.63 4.25 1.32
CA VAL A 7 -13.86 4.34 2.55
C VAL A 7 -13.83 2.95 3.17
N ILE A 8 -12.65 2.34 3.16
CA ILE A 8 -12.47 1.01 3.70
C ILE A 8 -12.36 1.11 5.22
N HIS A 9 -13.34 0.56 5.91
CA HIS A 9 -13.36 0.43 7.38
C HIS A 9 -12.84 -0.95 7.80
N ASP A 10 -12.35 -1.08 9.04
CA ASP A 10 -11.86 -2.36 9.59
C ASP A 10 -12.91 -3.48 9.53
N GLY A 11 -14.19 -3.13 9.72
CA GLY A 11 -15.31 -4.06 9.57
C GLY A 11 -15.43 -4.60 8.14
N THR A 12 -15.38 -3.71 7.15
CA THR A 12 -15.42 -4.09 5.73
C THR A 12 -14.24 -4.99 5.38
N PHE A 13 -13.02 -4.63 5.82
CA PHE A 13 -11.83 -5.42 5.53
C PHE A 13 -11.88 -6.82 6.13
N ARG A 14 -12.32 -6.95 7.39
CA ARG A 14 -12.47 -8.26 8.05
C ARG A 14 -13.54 -9.15 7.42
N SER A 15 -14.54 -8.56 6.79
CA SER A 15 -15.58 -9.30 6.07
C SER A 15 -15.15 -9.78 4.67
N LEU A 16 -14.03 -9.28 4.15
CA LEU A 16 -13.46 -9.74 2.88
C LEU A 16 -12.76 -11.08 3.06
N SER A 17 -12.86 -11.93 2.04
CA SER A 17 -12.06 -13.16 1.96
C SER A 17 -10.56 -12.85 1.82
N ASP A 18 -9.67 -13.76 2.19
CA ASP A 18 -8.20 -13.58 2.03
C ASP A 18 -7.79 -13.12 0.63
N ARG A 19 -8.43 -13.69 -0.40
CA ARG A 19 -8.21 -13.28 -1.80
C ARG A 19 -8.58 -11.82 -2.04
N GLN A 20 -9.74 -11.39 -1.55
CA GLN A 20 -10.22 -10.02 -1.73
C GLN A 20 -9.36 -9.02 -0.94
N GLN A 21 -8.92 -9.39 0.27
CA GLN A 21 -7.97 -8.59 1.05
C GLN A 21 -6.64 -8.44 0.28
N SER A 22 -6.13 -9.53 -0.30
CA SER A 22 -4.91 -9.51 -1.11
C SER A 22 -5.07 -8.68 -2.39
N GLU A 23 -6.19 -8.79 -3.10
CA GLU A 23 -6.48 -7.98 -4.29
C GLU A 23 -6.58 -6.50 -3.94
N LEU A 24 -7.21 -6.18 -2.81
CA LEU A 24 -7.33 -4.82 -2.31
C LEU A 24 -5.95 -4.21 -2.00
N ILE A 25 -5.13 -4.90 -1.19
CA ILE A 25 -3.76 -4.48 -0.89
C ILE A 25 -2.96 -4.34 -2.19
N GLY A 26 -3.09 -5.31 -3.11
CA GLY A 26 -2.44 -5.28 -4.41
C GLY A 26 -2.77 -4.05 -5.25
N ARG A 27 -4.04 -3.62 -5.27
CA ARG A 27 -4.46 -2.38 -5.97
C ARG A 27 -3.81 -1.14 -5.38
N TYR A 28 -3.72 -1.04 -4.06
CA TYR A 28 -3.06 0.10 -3.41
C TYR A 28 -1.55 0.10 -3.60
N CYS A 29 -0.92 -1.08 -3.64
CA CYS A 29 0.52 -1.20 -3.89
C CYS A 29 0.90 -1.05 -5.38
N ALA A 30 -0.02 -1.31 -6.33
CA ALA A 30 0.26 -1.27 -7.77
C ALA A 30 0.92 0.03 -8.27
N PRO A 31 0.39 1.24 -8.00
CA PRO A 31 1.01 2.48 -8.47
C PRO A 31 2.40 2.71 -7.84
N VAL A 32 2.61 2.24 -6.61
CA VAL A 32 3.91 2.33 -5.96
C VAL A 32 4.90 1.37 -6.59
N MET A 33 4.50 0.12 -6.87
CA MET A 33 5.34 -0.85 -7.55
C MET A 33 5.78 -0.37 -8.93
N GLU A 34 4.89 0.28 -9.69
CA GLU A 34 5.22 0.89 -10.98
C GLU A 34 6.28 1.98 -10.81
N ARG A 35 6.08 2.91 -9.86
CA ARG A 35 7.06 3.98 -9.55
C ARG A 35 8.41 3.40 -9.10
N LEU A 36 8.40 2.39 -8.24
CA LEU A 36 9.59 1.70 -7.76
C LEU A 36 10.37 1.01 -8.88
N SER A 37 9.72 0.64 -10.00
CA SER A 37 10.41 0.03 -11.14
C SER A 37 11.38 0.98 -11.85
N HIS A 38 11.18 2.29 -11.70
CA HIS A 38 12.01 3.33 -12.29
C HIS A 38 13.02 3.93 -11.32
N ILE A 39 12.96 3.56 -10.05
CA ILE A 39 13.85 4.08 -9.02
C ILE A 39 15.07 3.17 -8.91
N THR A 40 16.26 3.75 -8.93
CA THR A 40 17.54 3.05 -8.76
C THR A 40 18.06 3.15 -7.33
N GLU A 41 17.79 4.27 -6.64
CA GLU A 41 18.29 4.54 -5.30
C GLU A 41 17.27 4.17 -4.22
N ARG A 42 17.73 3.43 -3.20
CA ARG A 42 16.89 3.01 -2.06
C ARG A 42 16.24 4.20 -1.35
N SER A 43 16.98 5.29 -1.17
CA SER A 43 16.49 6.49 -0.49
C SER A 43 15.26 7.09 -1.17
N ASP A 44 15.25 7.14 -2.51
CA ASP A 44 14.10 7.61 -3.28
C ASP A 44 12.94 6.63 -3.24
N ALA A 45 13.23 5.33 -3.20
CA ALA A 45 12.22 4.29 -3.06
C ALA A 45 11.49 4.40 -1.71
N VAL A 46 12.23 4.64 -0.62
CA VAL A 46 11.66 4.92 0.71
C VAL A 46 10.77 6.15 0.68
N ARG A 47 11.23 7.26 0.09
CA ARG A 47 10.43 8.50 -0.02
C ARG A 47 9.16 8.30 -0.82
N ALA A 48 9.22 7.53 -1.91
CA ALA A 48 8.05 7.22 -2.73
C ALA A 48 7.02 6.36 -1.96
N ILE A 49 7.50 5.39 -1.17
CA ILE A 49 6.65 4.56 -0.31
C ILE A 49 6.02 5.37 0.82
N ASP A 50 6.78 6.22 1.52
CA ASP A 50 6.23 7.05 2.59
C ASP A 50 5.17 8.02 2.06
N ALA A 51 5.41 8.64 0.91
CA ALA A 51 4.42 9.50 0.25
C ALA A 51 3.14 8.73 -0.07
N ALA A 52 3.27 7.53 -0.67
CA ALA A 52 2.11 6.72 -1.01
C ALA A 52 1.37 6.20 0.23
N CYS A 53 2.09 5.84 1.31
CA CYS A 53 1.48 5.49 2.59
C CYS A 53 0.70 6.66 3.17
N ALA A 54 1.23 7.90 3.10
CA ALA A 54 0.55 9.08 3.60
C ALA A 54 -0.73 9.40 2.79
N GLU A 55 -0.67 9.30 1.46
CA GLU A 55 -1.84 9.45 0.58
C GLU A 55 -2.89 8.36 0.86
N PHE A 56 -2.43 7.13 1.11
CA PHE A 56 -3.30 6.01 1.49
C PHE A 56 -3.94 6.20 2.86
N ASP A 57 -3.19 6.67 3.84
CA ASP A 57 -3.67 6.93 5.21
C ASP A 57 -4.78 7.99 5.23
N ALA A 58 -4.76 8.95 4.31
CA ALA A 58 -5.83 9.93 4.13
C ALA A 58 -7.12 9.32 3.54
N GLN A 59 -7.00 8.27 2.72
CA GLN A 59 -8.12 7.63 2.01
C GLN A 59 -8.66 6.39 2.75
N CYS A 60 -7.87 5.80 3.64
CA CYS A 60 -8.19 4.57 4.34
C CYS A 60 -8.31 4.76 5.85
N HIS A 61 -9.53 4.60 6.38
CA HIS A 61 -9.78 4.68 7.81
C HIS A 61 -9.49 3.36 8.55
N SER A 62 -9.40 2.23 7.84
CA SER A 62 -9.04 0.93 8.40
C SER A 62 -7.58 0.89 8.86
N MET A 63 -7.34 0.67 10.16
CA MET A 63 -5.98 0.53 10.67
C MET A 63 -5.34 -0.78 10.18
N LEU A 64 -6.13 -1.85 10.01
CA LEU A 64 -5.63 -3.13 9.53
C LEU A 64 -5.12 -3.06 8.10
N VAL A 65 -5.84 -2.38 7.22
CA VAL A 65 -5.42 -2.24 5.81
C VAL A 65 -4.15 -1.39 5.73
N ARG A 66 -4.08 -0.29 6.49
CA ARG A 66 -2.88 0.56 6.57
C ARG A 66 -1.64 -0.22 6.99
N GLN A 67 -1.77 -1.04 8.03
CA GLN A 67 -0.66 -1.90 8.47
C GLN A 67 -0.29 -2.96 7.42
N ALA A 68 -1.27 -3.58 6.77
CA ALA A 68 -1.02 -4.61 5.76
C ALA A 68 -0.31 -4.04 4.52
N VAL A 69 -0.77 -2.88 4.03
CA VAL A 69 -0.16 -2.16 2.91
C VAL A 69 1.28 -1.76 3.26
N ARG A 70 1.49 -1.16 4.44
CA ARG A 70 2.83 -0.73 4.85
C ARG A 70 3.79 -1.90 4.98
N ARG A 71 3.38 -3.01 5.61
CA ARG A 71 4.19 -4.24 5.67
C ARG A 71 4.55 -4.78 4.28
N ARG A 72 3.62 -4.72 3.32
CA ARG A 72 3.90 -5.16 1.95
C ARG A 72 4.91 -4.24 1.27
N MET A 73 4.82 -2.93 1.48
CA MET A 73 5.77 -1.96 0.93
C MET A 73 7.17 -2.10 1.55
N ASP A 74 7.27 -2.32 2.86
CA ASP A 74 8.54 -2.66 3.54
C ASP A 74 9.15 -3.95 2.98
N ALA A 75 8.34 -4.99 2.81
CA ALA A 75 8.80 -6.24 2.19
C ALA A 75 9.34 -5.99 0.77
N LEU A 76 8.68 -5.16 -0.04
CA LEU A 76 9.15 -4.81 -1.38
C LEU A 76 10.50 -4.07 -1.36
N LEU A 77 10.73 -3.18 -0.39
CA LEU A 77 12.02 -2.51 -0.22
C LEU A 77 13.13 -3.51 0.10
N ILE A 78 12.86 -4.43 1.04
CA ILE A 78 13.80 -5.48 1.44
C ILE A 78 14.09 -6.42 0.27
N GLU A 79 13.06 -6.84 -0.47
CA GLU A 79 13.19 -7.73 -1.64
C GLU A 79 14.07 -7.12 -2.75
N ARG A 80 14.00 -5.79 -2.94
CA ARG A 80 14.69 -5.09 -4.05
C ARG A 80 16.06 -4.53 -3.67
N TRP A 81 16.23 -4.04 -2.46
CA TRP A 81 17.46 -3.35 -2.01
C TRP A 81 18.11 -3.99 -0.77
N GLY A 82 17.54 -5.08 -0.24
CA GLY A 82 18.04 -5.75 0.97
C GLY A 82 17.56 -5.08 2.27
N ASP A 83 17.78 -5.79 3.37
CA ASP A 83 17.71 -5.24 4.72
C ASP A 83 18.97 -4.39 4.94
N ALA A 84 18.80 -3.13 5.37
CA ALA A 84 19.92 -2.19 5.52
C ALA A 84 20.48 -2.17 6.93
#